data_AF-A0A938SUW6-F1
#
_entry.id   AF-A0A938SUW6-F1
#
_cell.length_a   1.000
_cell.length_b   1.000
_cell.length_c   1.000
_cell.angle_alpha   90.00
_cell.angle_beta   90.00
_cell.angle_gamma   90.00
#
_symmetry.space_group_name_H-M   'P 1'
#
loop_
_entity.id
_entity.type
_entity.pdbx_description
1 polymer ?
#
loop_
_entity_poly.entity_id
_entity_poly.type
_entity_poly.pdbx_seq_one_letter_code
_entity_poly.pdbx_strand_id
1 'polypeptide(L)'
;MRVVLLVFIGWWSLFLAACATGTRSGAHAEATVAPRDVRVFAGSDGSSVPWAGVVDAARHAEVVIVGENHGHPLGLASAAALWDDLLASAPDAGLSLEFFERDQQAGVDDYRLGLTDEAAFTKATGRTPGSYPAGHKAMVESARAADRPVIAANAPRRYVRVARKDGFDALRRLTPEQRRFFRLPDVVPEGRYRDDFIKLMTEGPGHGDPDPEARQKQAEEMFRSQSVWDWTMAQSVVDALDAGAVPVLHVVGRFHSDFDGGLVQAVRLLRPGARVVTVSFVAEWSDALRDDDRERADFVVYAGPGPS
;
A
#
# COMPACT_ATOMS: atom_id res chain seq x y z
N MET A 1 32.92 -80.18 -9.42
CA MET A 1 33.95 -80.41 -10.46
C MET A 1 33.22 -80.67 -11.77
N ARG A 2 33.42 -79.82 -12.81
CA ARG A 2 32.80 -79.91 -14.16
C ARG A 2 31.26 -79.67 -14.21
N VAL A 3 30.61 -79.11 -15.25
CA VAL A 3 31.01 -78.48 -16.54
C VAL A 3 29.77 -77.78 -17.20
N VAL A 4 29.89 -76.53 -17.73
CA VAL A 4 29.38 -76.05 -19.08
C VAL A 4 27.83 -76.00 -19.34
N LEU A 5 27.15 -75.13 -20.13
CA LEU A 5 27.42 -74.03 -21.10
C LEU A 5 26.17 -73.09 -21.24
N LEU A 6 26.24 -72.05 -22.11
CA LEU A 6 25.14 -71.32 -22.82
C LEU A 6 24.18 -70.49 -21.90
N VAL A 7 23.78 -69.23 -22.12
CA VAL A 7 23.35 -68.38 -23.27
C VAL A 7 23.54 -66.89 -22.83
N PHE A 8 23.54 -65.80 -23.62
CA PHE A 8 23.98 -65.38 -24.98
C PHE A 8 23.50 -63.89 -25.15
N ILE A 9 24.10 -63.06 -26.03
CA ILE A 9 23.67 -61.67 -26.39
C ILE A 9 23.94 -60.62 -25.28
N GLY A 10 24.38 -59.37 -25.53
CA GLY A 10 24.85 -58.67 -26.74
C GLY A 10 25.62 -57.40 -26.32
N TRP A 11 26.73 -57.09 -26.98
CA TRP A 11 26.87 -56.01 -27.98
C TRP A 11 27.44 -54.67 -27.47
N TRP A 12 28.66 -54.38 -27.96
CA TRP A 12 29.23 -53.07 -28.32
C TRP A 12 29.36 -51.98 -27.24
N SER A 13 30.60 -51.84 -26.76
CA SER A 13 31.11 -50.58 -26.22
C SER A 13 31.31 -49.55 -27.34
N LEU A 14 30.86 -48.30 -27.12
CA LEU A 14 31.46 -47.14 -27.76
C LEU A 14 31.47 -45.96 -26.79
N PHE A 15 32.68 -45.60 -26.35
CA PHE A 15 32.92 -44.35 -25.65
C PHE A 15 32.75 -43.18 -26.62
N LEU A 16 31.86 -42.24 -26.31
CA LEU A 16 31.88 -40.90 -26.89
C LEU A 16 32.04 -39.90 -25.75
N ALA A 17 33.24 -39.32 -25.64
CA ALA A 17 33.52 -38.22 -24.75
C ALA A 17 32.84 -36.95 -25.28
N ALA A 18 31.62 -36.70 -24.82
CA ALA A 18 30.95 -35.43 -25.07
C ALA A 18 31.52 -34.36 -24.12
N CYS A 19 32.31 -33.43 -24.64
CA CYS A 19 32.63 -32.20 -23.93
C CYS A 19 31.35 -31.37 -23.81
N ALA A 20 30.59 -31.57 -22.75
CA ALA A 20 29.50 -30.69 -22.36
C ALA A 20 30.10 -29.33 -21.98
N THR A 21 30.14 -28.41 -22.95
CA THR A 21 30.38 -26.99 -22.71
C THR A 21 29.33 -26.52 -21.72
N GLY A 22 29.73 -26.34 -20.46
CA GLY A 22 28.82 -25.90 -19.41
C GLY A 22 28.26 -24.53 -19.75
N THR A 23 27.01 -24.50 -20.21
CA THR A 23 26.17 -23.32 -20.07
C THR A 23 26.04 -23.07 -18.58
N ARG A 24 26.92 -22.21 -18.05
CA ARG A 24 26.65 -21.53 -16.79
C ARG A 24 25.33 -20.81 -17.01
N SER A 25 24.25 -21.39 -16.48
CA SER A 25 23.03 -20.65 -16.23
C SER A 25 23.47 -19.44 -15.43
N GLY A 26 23.41 -18.26 -16.06
CA GLY A 26 23.60 -17.01 -15.39
C GLY A 26 22.43 -16.87 -14.44
N ALA A 27 22.60 -17.35 -13.20
CA ALA A 27 21.91 -16.75 -12.08
C ALA A 27 22.35 -15.28 -12.08
N HIS A 28 21.56 -14.45 -12.76
CA HIS A 28 21.56 -13.03 -12.51
C HIS A 28 21.21 -12.91 -11.04
N ALA A 29 22.23 -12.69 -10.20
CA ALA A 29 22.00 -12.06 -8.93
C ALA A 29 21.38 -10.71 -9.29
N GLU A 30 20.06 -10.59 -9.13
CA GLU A 30 19.39 -9.30 -9.22
C GLU A 30 20.13 -8.37 -8.26
N ALA A 31 20.77 -7.34 -8.82
CA ALA A 31 21.42 -6.34 -8.01
C ALA A 31 20.34 -5.74 -7.11
N THR A 32 20.53 -5.82 -5.79
CA THR A 32 19.56 -5.31 -4.83
C THR A 32 19.43 -3.81 -5.00
N VAL A 33 18.36 -3.38 -5.68
CA VAL A 33 18.05 -1.97 -5.92
C VAL A 33 17.88 -1.27 -4.57
N ALA A 34 18.60 -0.19 -4.34
CA ALA A 34 18.48 0.55 -3.10
C ALA A 34 17.14 1.33 -3.06
N PRO A 35 16.58 1.63 -1.88
CA PRO A 35 15.28 2.32 -1.77
C PRO A 35 15.17 3.68 -2.46
N ARG A 36 16.30 4.37 -2.69
CA ARG A 36 16.35 5.66 -3.40
C ARG A 36 16.77 5.55 -4.88
N ASP A 37 17.12 4.34 -5.33
CA ASP A 37 17.53 4.02 -6.71
C ASP A 37 16.40 3.36 -7.52
N VAL A 38 15.19 3.33 -6.97
CA VAL A 38 13.98 2.85 -7.66
C VAL A 38 13.65 3.72 -8.87
N ARG A 39 13.08 3.11 -9.91
CA ARG A 39 12.73 3.80 -11.15
C ARG A 39 11.40 4.51 -10.99
N VAL A 40 11.43 5.83 -11.18
CA VAL A 40 10.24 6.68 -11.09
C VAL A 40 9.96 7.33 -12.44
N PHE A 41 8.67 7.38 -12.79
CA PHE A 41 8.17 8.07 -13.97
C PHE A 41 7.03 9.01 -13.58
N ALA A 42 6.92 10.16 -14.24
CA ALA A 42 5.75 11.02 -14.14
C ALA A 42 4.57 10.32 -14.82
N GLY A 43 3.45 10.13 -14.11
CA GLY A 43 2.32 9.34 -14.63
C GLY A 43 1.58 10.00 -15.80
N SER A 44 1.76 11.31 -16.00
CA SER A 44 1.11 12.09 -17.06
C SER A 44 1.73 11.89 -18.45
N ASP A 45 3.08 11.90 -18.56
CA ASP A 45 3.79 11.82 -19.83
C ASP A 45 4.77 10.64 -19.94
N GLY A 46 5.07 9.96 -18.83
CA GLY A 46 6.04 8.86 -18.78
C GLY A 46 7.51 9.30 -18.75
N SER A 47 7.79 10.59 -18.57
CA SER A 47 9.16 11.09 -18.38
C SER A 47 9.80 10.49 -17.13
N SER A 48 11.09 10.17 -17.19
CA SER A 48 11.81 9.63 -16.04
C SER A 48 12.11 10.74 -15.03
N VAL A 49 11.76 10.49 -13.77
CA VAL A 49 11.91 11.44 -12.66
C VAL A 49 13.02 10.95 -11.73
N PRO A 50 14.04 11.75 -11.41
CA PRO A 50 15.02 11.38 -10.40
C PRO A 50 14.38 11.41 -9.01
N TRP A 51 14.85 10.57 -8.08
CA TRP A 51 14.35 10.50 -6.71
C TRP A 51 14.19 11.88 -6.03
N ALA A 52 15.18 12.75 -6.19
CA ALA A 52 15.16 14.13 -5.66
C ALA A 52 13.98 14.98 -6.18
N GLY A 53 13.45 14.70 -7.38
CA GLY A 53 12.26 15.36 -7.92
C GLY A 53 10.97 14.92 -7.23
N VAL A 54 10.88 13.65 -6.80
CA VAL A 54 9.76 13.15 -5.99
C VAL A 54 9.79 13.80 -4.61
N VAL A 55 10.97 13.86 -3.99
CA VAL A 55 11.16 14.56 -2.70
C VAL A 55 10.83 16.04 -2.83
N ASP A 56 11.24 16.72 -3.92
CA ASP A 56 10.95 18.15 -4.12
C ASP A 56 9.45 18.42 -4.36
N ALA A 57 8.74 17.55 -5.07
CA ALA A 57 7.29 17.64 -5.19
C ALA A 57 6.60 17.41 -3.83
N ALA A 58 7.03 16.39 -3.09
CA ALA A 58 6.48 16.03 -1.78
C ALA A 58 6.60 17.17 -0.74
N ARG A 59 7.76 17.83 -0.65
CA ARG A 59 7.99 18.94 0.30
C ARG A 59 7.21 20.23 0.00
N HIS A 60 6.71 20.41 -1.21
CA HIS A 60 5.88 21.57 -1.60
C HIS A 60 4.37 21.26 -1.58
N ALA A 61 3.99 20.00 -1.44
CA ALA A 61 2.61 19.57 -1.26
C ALA A 61 2.04 20.01 0.10
N GLU A 62 0.73 19.88 0.25
CA GLU A 62 0.08 19.81 1.57
C GLU A 62 -0.16 18.35 1.95
N VAL A 63 -0.54 17.50 0.99
CA VAL A 63 -0.76 16.06 1.18
C VAL A 63 0.09 15.27 0.21
N VAL A 64 0.78 14.25 0.71
CA VAL A 64 1.49 13.25 -0.10
C VAL A 64 0.85 11.90 0.14
N ILE A 65 0.19 11.31 -0.87
CA ILE A 65 -0.47 10.01 -0.76
C ILE A 65 0.43 8.96 -1.39
N VAL A 66 0.90 8.01 -0.58
CA VAL A 66 1.75 6.90 -0.98
C VAL A 66 0.92 5.62 -1.07
N GLY A 67 0.65 5.19 -2.30
CA GLY A 67 0.00 3.93 -2.63
C GLY A 67 0.99 2.76 -2.59
N GLU A 68 0.94 1.94 -1.55
CA GLU A 68 1.82 0.78 -1.38
C GLU A 68 1.23 -0.52 -1.95
N ASN A 69 2.12 -1.50 -2.19
CA ASN A 69 1.74 -2.91 -2.20
C ASN A 69 2.05 -3.48 -0.81
N HIS A 70 1.03 -3.92 -0.07
CA HIS A 70 1.19 -4.36 1.31
C HIS A 70 2.28 -5.43 1.46
N GLY A 71 3.22 -5.18 2.38
CA GLY A 71 4.32 -6.11 2.67
C GLY A 71 5.46 -6.12 1.64
N HIS A 72 5.38 -5.38 0.54
CA HIS A 72 6.41 -5.40 -0.50
C HIS A 72 7.74 -4.80 0.01
N PRO A 73 8.85 -5.57 0.11
CA PRO A 73 10.06 -5.11 0.80
C PRO A 73 10.67 -3.84 0.22
N LEU A 74 10.93 -3.78 -1.10
CA LEU A 74 11.54 -2.61 -1.71
C LEU A 74 10.59 -1.39 -1.72
N GLY A 75 9.33 -1.56 -2.14
CA GLY A 75 8.33 -0.49 -2.10
C GLY A 75 8.16 0.13 -0.70
N LEU A 76 8.05 -0.70 0.35
CA LEU A 76 7.96 -0.23 1.74
C LEU A 76 9.25 0.46 2.23
N ALA A 77 10.42 -0.06 1.87
CA ALA A 77 11.68 0.59 2.20
C ALA A 77 11.85 1.93 1.47
N SER A 78 11.31 2.05 0.26
CA SER A 78 11.31 3.27 -0.55
C SER A 78 10.33 4.31 0.01
N ALA A 79 9.12 3.89 0.40
CA ALA A 79 8.18 4.74 1.12
C ALA A 79 8.79 5.28 2.43
N ALA A 80 9.51 4.44 3.17
CA ALA A 80 10.25 4.86 4.36
C ALA A 80 11.39 5.84 4.03
N ALA A 81 12.14 5.61 2.96
CA ALA A 81 13.18 6.55 2.50
C ALA A 81 12.59 7.92 2.08
N LEU A 82 11.42 7.94 1.45
CA LEU A 82 10.72 9.18 1.09
C LEU A 82 10.28 9.94 2.34
N TRP A 83 9.78 9.23 3.36
CA TRP A 83 9.43 9.82 4.64
C TRP A 83 10.66 10.38 5.38
N ASP A 84 11.79 9.67 5.41
CA ASP A 84 13.03 10.17 6.02
C ASP A 84 13.58 11.42 5.30
N ASP A 85 13.52 11.46 3.97
CA ASP A 85 13.96 12.62 3.18
C ASP A 85 12.99 13.83 3.34
N LEU A 86 11.70 13.55 3.57
CA LEU A 86 10.68 14.55 3.87
C LEU A 86 10.85 15.12 5.29
N LEU A 87 11.09 14.26 6.29
CA LEU A 87 11.43 14.65 7.66
C LEU A 87 12.65 15.59 7.72
N ALA A 88 13.65 15.34 6.87
CA ALA A 88 14.86 16.15 6.80
C ALA A 88 14.64 17.53 6.14
N SER A 89 13.57 17.71 5.37
CA SER A 89 13.33 18.90 4.55
C SER A 89 12.07 19.70 4.91
N ALA A 90 11.14 19.12 5.66
CA ALA A 90 9.91 19.74 6.14
C ALA A 90 9.72 19.47 7.65
N PRO A 91 10.03 20.44 8.54
CA PRO A 91 9.96 20.23 9.98
C PRO A 91 8.53 20.02 10.49
N ASP A 92 7.51 20.56 9.82
CA ASP A 92 6.12 20.39 10.28
C ASP A 92 5.47 19.12 9.70
N ALA A 93 6.22 18.25 9.02
CA ALA A 93 5.68 17.06 8.38
C ALA A 93 5.07 16.06 9.37
N GLY A 94 3.93 15.46 8.99
CA GLY A 94 3.21 14.45 9.76
C GLY A 94 3.04 13.14 9.00
N LEU A 95 3.07 12.02 9.71
CA LEU A 95 2.91 10.68 9.14
C LEU A 95 1.49 10.15 9.41
N SER A 96 0.78 9.73 8.38
CA SER A 96 -0.58 9.20 8.46
C SER A 96 -0.63 7.80 7.84
N LEU A 97 -1.28 6.83 8.50
CA LEU A 97 -1.12 5.42 8.15
C LEU A 97 -2.46 4.68 8.17
N GLU A 98 -2.83 4.04 7.05
CA GLU A 98 -4.05 3.23 6.91
C GLU A 98 -4.17 2.12 7.97
N PHE A 99 -3.05 1.49 8.30
CA PHE A 99 -3.08 0.25 9.08
C PHE A 99 -3.39 0.47 10.57
N PHE A 100 -3.33 1.71 11.07
CA PHE A 100 -3.77 2.08 12.42
C PHE A 100 -5.20 2.66 12.40
N GLU A 101 -6.06 2.13 13.28
CA GLU A 101 -7.47 2.56 13.38
C GLU A 101 -7.61 3.74 14.37
N ARG A 102 -8.50 4.71 14.13
CA ARG A 102 -8.64 5.94 14.94
C ARG A 102 -8.82 5.73 16.45
N ASP A 103 -9.34 4.59 16.88
CA ASP A 103 -9.47 4.25 18.30
C ASP A 103 -8.19 3.72 18.95
N GLN A 104 -7.15 3.50 18.15
CA GLN A 104 -5.80 3.14 18.57
C GLN A 104 -4.89 4.37 18.76
N GLN A 105 -5.35 5.57 18.35
CA GLN A 105 -4.54 6.82 18.37
C GLN A 105 -3.87 7.08 19.72
N ALA A 106 -4.57 6.88 20.84
CA ALA A 106 -3.98 7.08 22.17
C ALA A 106 -2.76 6.17 22.42
N GLY A 107 -2.79 4.92 21.97
CA GLY A 107 -1.64 4.01 22.06
C GLY A 107 -0.50 4.36 21.10
N VAL A 108 -0.82 4.99 19.97
CA VAL A 108 0.17 5.55 19.03
C VAL A 108 0.86 6.77 19.65
N ASP A 109 0.09 7.68 20.24
CA ASP A 109 0.59 8.89 20.91
C ASP A 109 1.42 8.56 22.16
N ASP A 110 0.96 7.62 22.99
CA ASP A 110 1.70 7.15 24.18
C ASP A 110 3.07 6.55 23.78
N TYR A 111 3.16 5.84 22.66
CA TYR A 111 4.42 5.29 22.16
C TYR A 111 5.35 6.38 21.62
N ARG A 112 4.79 7.29 20.80
CA ARG A 112 5.46 8.46 20.24
C ARG A 112 6.07 9.34 21.33
N LEU A 113 5.32 9.57 22.42
CA LEU A 113 5.76 10.33 23.61
C LEU A 113 6.70 9.55 24.54
N GLY A 114 6.96 8.26 24.28
CA GLY A 114 7.82 7.41 25.12
C GLY A 114 7.19 7.03 26.47
N LEU A 115 5.88 7.14 26.63
CA LEU A 115 5.13 6.68 27.80
C LEU A 115 4.96 5.16 27.81
N THR A 116 5.06 4.52 26.64
CA THR A 116 5.01 3.07 26.44
C THR A 116 6.19 2.56 25.62
N ASP A 117 6.47 1.26 25.72
CA ASP A 117 7.46 0.55 24.89
C ASP A 117 6.81 -0.10 23.65
N GLU A 118 7.63 -0.70 22.77
CA GLU A 118 7.14 -1.34 21.54
C GLU A 118 6.17 -2.50 21.83
N ALA A 119 6.33 -3.20 22.96
CA ALA A 119 5.48 -4.32 23.33
C ALA A 119 4.08 -3.85 23.76
N ALA A 120 4.00 -2.74 24.50
CA ALA A 120 2.75 -2.08 24.85
C ALA A 120 2.09 -1.42 23.62
N PHE A 121 2.87 -0.77 22.75
CA PHE A 121 2.40 -0.20 21.49
C PHE A 121 1.77 -1.24 20.55
N THR A 122 2.47 -2.34 20.27
CA THR A 122 1.97 -3.41 19.40
C THR A 122 0.72 -4.08 19.98
N LYS A 123 0.64 -4.22 21.31
CA LYS A 123 -0.57 -4.66 22.02
C LYS A 123 -1.74 -3.68 21.87
N ALA A 124 -1.50 -2.37 21.99
CA ALA A 124 -2.53 -1.34 21.88
C ALA A 124 -3.09 -1.19 20.45
N THR A 125 -2.23 -1.37 19.44
CA THR A 125 -2.57 -1.25 18.01
C THR A 125 -2.95 -2.57 17.34
N GLY A 126 -2.90 -3.69 18.08
CA GLY A 126 -3.12 -5.04 17.58
C GLY A 126 -2.16 -5.46 16.46
N ARG A 127 -0.98 -4.83 16.37
CA ARG A 127 0.01 -5.12 15.33
C ARG A 127 0.79 -6.40 15.62
N THR A 128 1.10 -7.12 14.56
CA THR A 128 1.99 -8.28 14.55
C THR A 128 3.05 -8.08 13.47
N PRO A 129 4.17 -8.83 13.46
CA PRO A 129 5.19 -8.70 12.41
C PRO A 129 4.66 -8.85 10.97
N GLY A 130 3.53 -9.56 10.77
CA GLY A 130 2.87 -9.70 9.47
C GLY A 130 1.92 -8.56 9.09
N SER A 131 1.47 -7.74 10.06
CA SER A 131 0.61 -6.57 9.84
C SER A 131 1.30 -5.23 10.15
N TYR A 132 2.61 -5.29 10.42
CA TYR A 132 3.50 -4.17 10.69
C TYR A 132 4.94 -4.52 10.21
N PRO A 133 5.14 -4.65 8.89
CA PRO A 133 6.44 -4.94 8.27
C PRO A 133 7.49 -3.86 8.54
N ALA A 134 8.75 -4.20 8.27
CA ALA A 134 9.93 -3.38 8.62
C ALA A 134 9.87 -1.93 8.10
N GLY A 135 9.32 -1.67 6.91
CA GLY A 135 9.17 -0.31 6.39
C GLY A 135 8.13 0.53 7.15
N HIS A 136 7.00 -0.07 7.55
CA HIS A 136 6.02 0.59 8.43
C HIS A 136 6.63 0.92 9.78
N LYS A 137 7.39 -0.02 10.35
CA LYS A 137 8.13 0.22 11.60
C LYS A 137 9.15 1.34 11.43
N ALA A 138 9.96 1.33 10.37
CA ALA A 138 10.96 2.36 10.12
C ALA A 138 10.34 3.77 10.10
N MET A 139 9.20 3.95 9.42
CA MET A 139 8.52 5.26 9.36
C MET A 139 8.01 5.72 10.74
N VAL A 140 7.44 4.83 11.56
CA VAL A 140 7.00 5.18 12.92
C VAL A 140 8.18 5.50 13.83
N GLU A 141 9.28 4.75 13.74
CA GLU A 141 10.48 5.02 14.53
C GLU A 141 11.17 6.33 14.12
N SER A 142 11.26 6.66 12.82
CA SER A 142 11.85 7.94 12.40
C SER A 142 10.94 9.14 12.71
N ALA A 143 9.61 8.97 12.60
CA ALA A 143 8.65 9.96 13.10
C ALA A 143 8.81 10.21 14.60
N ARG A 144 8.91 9.13 15.40
CA ARG A 144 9.13 9.20 16.86
C ARG A 144 10.47 9.85 17.22
N ALA A 145 11.55 9.48 16.52
CA ALA A 145 12.88 10.07 16.75
C ALA A 145 12.95 11.57 16.40
N ALA A 146 12.11 12.03 15.48
CA ALA A 146 11.99 13.43 15.07
C ALA A 146 10.87 14.21 15.80
N ASP A 147 10.22 13.62 16.81
CA ASP A 147 9.05 14.17 17.53
C ASP A 147 7.90 14.61 16.60
N ARG A 148 7.63 13.85 15.53
CA ARG A 148 6.57 14.13 14.55
C ARG A 148 5.30 13.32 14.83
N PRO A 149 4.11 13.87 14.53
CA PRO A 149 2.85 13.17 14.77
C PRO A 149 2.73 11.93 13.88
N VAL A 150 2.18 10.86 14.47
CA VAL A 150 1.80 9.63 13.77
C VAL A 150 0.30 9.45 13.91
N ILE A 151 -0.43 9.46 12.80
CA ILE A 151 -1.88 9.56 12.73
C ILE A 151 -2.46 8.19 12.39
N ALA A 152 -3.29 7.66 13.30
CA ALA A 152 -4.07 6.46 13.12
C ALA A 152 -5.28 6.76 12.22
N ALA A 153 -5.08 6.65 10.92
CA ALA A 153 -5.93 7.29 9.94
C ALA A 153 -7.31 6.65 9.78
N ASN A 154 -7.47 5.37 10.10
CA ASN A 154 -8.48 4.54 9.47
C ASN A 154 -9.71 4.25 10.34
N ALA A 155 -10.84 3.92 9.72
CA ALA A 155 -12.06 3.58 10.45
C ALA A 155 -11.96 2.20 11.11
N PRO A 156 -12.26 2.06 12.42
CA PRO A 156 -12.22 0.77 13.09
C PRO A 156 -13.14 -0.27 12.41
N ARG A 157 -12.60 -1.46 12.16
CA ARG A 157 -13.24 -2.59 11.45
C ARG A 157 -14.65 -2.96 11.96
N ARG A 158 -15.00 -2.61 13.20
CA ARG A 158 -16.36 -2.78 13.75
C ARG A 158 -17.40 -1.89 13.05
N TYR A 159 -17.07 -0.64 12.74
CA TYR A 159 -17.98 0.31 12.10
C TYR A 159 -18.08 0.06 10.61
N VAL A 160 -16.95 -0.25 9.97
CA VAL A 160 -16.93 -0.62 8.54
C VAL A 160 -17.75 -1.89 8.26
N ARG A 161 -17.76 -2.85 9.20
CA ARG A 161 -18.65 -4.02 9.15
C ARG A 161 -20.14 -3.68 9.23
N VAL A 162 -20.50 -2.64 9.98
CA VAL A 162 -21.88 -2.11 10.05
C VAL A 162 -22.23 -1.42 8.72
N ALA A 163 -21.34 -0.61 8.15
CA ALA A 163 -21.55 -0.07 6.79
C ALA A 163 -21.78 -1.19 5.75
N ARG A 164 -20.99 -2.27 5.82
CA ARG A 164 -21.12 -3.43 4.93
C ARG A 164 -22.50 -4.07 5.00
N LYS A 165 -22.95 -4.42 6.21
CA LYS A 165 -24.14 -5.25 6.43
C LYS A 165 -25.43 -4.44 6.50
N ASP A 166 -25.37 -3.33 7.23
CA ASP A 166 -26.56 -2.61 7.72
C ASP A 166 -26.68 -1.20 7.08
N GLY A 167 -25.68 -0.80 6.28
CA GLY A 167 -25.65 0.46 5.53
C GLY A 167 -25.33 1.70 6.38
N PHE A 168 -25.24 2.86 5.71
CA PHE A 168 -24.85 4.11 6.35
C PHE A 168 -25.86 4.61 7.39
N ASP A 169 -27.15 4.30 7.24
CA ASP A 169 -28.16 4.69 8.25
C ASP A 169 -27.97 3.98 9.60
N ALA A 170 -27.41 2.77 9.61
CA ALA A 170 -27.03 2.11 10.86
C ALA A 170 -25.89 2.85 11.57
N LEU A 171 -24.91 3.36 10.82
CA LEU A 171 -23.84 4.19 11.36
C LEU A 171 -24.34 5.57 11.85
N ARG A 172 -25.31 6.19 11.16
CA ARG A 172 -25.93 7.46 11.60
C ARG A 172 -26.62 7.35 12.97
N ARG A 173 -27.14 6.18 13.33
CA ARG A 173 -27.81 5.90 14.62
C ARG A 173 -26.87 5.67 15.80
N LEU A 174 -25.56 5.53 15.58
CA LEU A 174 -24.56 5.37 16.63
C LEU A 174 -24.38 6.66 17.47
N THR A 175 -23.86 6.56 18.69
CA THR A 175 -23.66 7.73 19.58
C THR A 175 -22.57 8.67 19.05
N PRO A 176 -22.53 9.96 19.47
CA PRO A 176 -21.46 10.89 19.08
C PRO A 176 -20.05 10.34 19.32
N GLU A 177 -19.83 9.67 20.45
CA GLU A 177 -18.54 9.08 20.87
C GLU A 177 -18.12 7.89 19.99
N GLN A 178 -19.10 7.19 19.39
CA GLN A 178 -18.86 6.15 18.41
C GLN A 178 -18.59 6.74 17.02
N ARG A 179 -19.33 7.79 16.65
CA ARG A 179 -19.21 8.45 15.33
C ARG A 179 -17.90 9.21 15.14
N ARG A 180 -17.20 9.62 16.20
CA ARG A 180 -15.87 10.28 16.06
C ARG A 180 -14.81 9.41 15.35
N PHE A 181 -14.99 8.09 15.37
CA PHE A 181 -14.03 7.13 14.83
C PHE A 181 -14.18 6.84 13.33
N PHE A 182 -15.15 7.45 12.64
CA PHE A 182 -15.32 7.27 11.20
C PHE A 182 -15.97 8.50 10.56
N ARG A 183 -15.72 8.69 9.26
CA ARG A 183 -16.49 9.61 8.42
C ARG A 183 -17.36 8.81 7.46
N LEU A 184 -18.60 9.24 7.29
CA LEU A 184 -19.46 8.75 6.21
C LEU A 184 -19.16 9.55 4.94
N PRO A 185 -19.24 8.93 3.75
CA PRO A 185 -19.17 9.67 2.50
C PRO A 185 -20.25 10.75 2.40
N ASP A 186 -19.85 11.99 2.08
CA ASP A 186 -20.82 13.02 1.68
C ASP A 186 -21.35 12.72 0.26
N VAL A 187 -20.46 12.19 -0.59
CA VAL A 187 -20.75 11.63 -1.92
C VAL A 187 -20.09 10.25 -2.01
N VAL A 188 -20.82 9.24 -2.48
CA VAL A 188 -20.24 7.92 -2.77
C VAL A 188 -19.37 8.05 -4.03
N PRO A 189 -18.10 7.59 -4.03
CA PRO A 189 -17.25 7.68 -5.21
C PRO A 189 -17.86 6.95 -6.43
N GLU A 190 -17.73 7.55 -7.60
CA GLU A 190 -18.24 7.03 -8.88
C GLU A 190 -17.14 6.96 -9.95
N GLY A 191 -17.49 6.55 -11.18
CA GLY A 191 -16.55 6.42 -12.29
C GLY A 191 -15.52 5.32 -12.08
N ARG A 192 -14.33 5.48 -12.68
CA ARG A 192 -13.30 4.45 -12.78
C ARG A 192 -13.00 3.73 -11.46
N TYR A 193 -12.82 4.45 -10.35
CA TYR A 193 -12.53 3.84 -9.05
C TYR A 193 -13.62 2.85 -8.60
N ARG A 194 -14.90 3.22 -8.80
CA ARG A 194 -16.03 2.35 -8.49
C ARG A 194 -16.12 1.17 -9.45
N ASP A 195 -15.94 1.43 -10.75
CA ASP A 195 -16.05 0.40 -11.79
C ASP A 195 -14.94 -0.65 -11.66
N ASP A 196 -13.69 -0.22 -11.44
CA ASP A 196 -12.54 -1.09 -11.19
C ASP A 196 -12.72 -1.90 -9.88
N PHE A 197 -13.33 -1.33 -8.84
CA PHE A 197 -13.64 -2.06 -7.59
C PHE A 197 -14.72 -3.13 -7.82
N ILE A 198 -15.83 -2.77 -8.45
CA ILE A 198 -16.93 -3.70 -8.72
C ILE A 198 -16.45 -4.83 -9.62
N LYS A 199 -15.65 -4.52 -10.65
CA LYS A 199 -15.02 -5.51 -11.53
C LYS A 199 -14.10 -6.46 -10.74
N LEU A 200 -13.17 -5.93 -9.94
CA LEU A 200 -12.28 -6.73 -9.10
C LEU A 200 -13.05 -7.69 -8.18
N MET A 201 -14.13 -7.22 -7.57
CA MET A 201 -14.95 -8.01 -6.64
C MET A 201 -15.91 -9.02 -7.30
N THR A 202 -16.19 -8.87 -8.60
CA THR A 202 -17.12 -9.76 -9.33
C THR A 202 -16.43 -10.74 -10.27
N GLU A 203 -15.28 -10.36 -10.83
CA GLU A 203 -14.46 -11.15 -11.76
C GLU A 203 -13.21 -11.76 -11.10
N GLY A 204 -12.83 -11.33 -9.89
CA GLY A 204 -11.63 -11.76 -9.20
C GLY A 204 -11.63 -13.22 -8.72
N PRO A 205 -10.47 -13.90 -8.69
CA PRO A 205 -10.36 -15.27 -8.21
C PRO A 205 -10.59 -15.38 -6.69
N GLY A 206 -11.40 -16.34 -6.26
CA GLY A 206 -11.58 -16.67 -4.84
C GLY A 206 -13.00 -16.44 -4.28
N HIS A 207 -13.92 -15.90 -5.09
CA HIS A 207 -15.35 -16.05 -4.84
C HIS A 207 -15.80 -17.41 -5.37
N GLY A 208 -16.66 -18.10 -4.63
CA GLY A 208 -17.24 -19.38 -5.06
C GLY A 208 -18.26 -19.16 -6.18
N ASP A 209 -19.28 -20.01 -6.22
CA ASP A 209 -20.32 -19.96 -7.26
C ASP A 209 -21.66 -19.33 -6.79
N PRO A 210 -21.72 -18.08 -6.26
CA PRO A 210 -22.97 -17.34 -6.23
C PRO A 210 -23.35 -16.88 -7.64
N ASP A 211 -24.66 -16.94 -7.90
CA ASP A 211 -25.30 -16.28 -9.04
C ASP A 211 -24.82 -14.81 -9.18
N PRO A 212 -24.68 -14.28 -10.43
CA PRO A 212 -24.18 -12.92 -10.66
C PRO A 212 -24.88 -11.83 -9.84
N GLU A 213 -26.19 -11.92 -9.57
CA GLU A 213 -26.90 -10.91 -8.76
C GLU A 213 -26.38 -10.87 -7.31
N ALA A 214 -26.07 -12.04 -6.74
CA ALA A 214 -25.53 -12.15 -5.40
C ALA A 214 -24.08 -11.63 -5.32
N ARG A 215 -23.26 -11.87 -6.37
CA ARG A 215 -21.91 -11.30 -6.48
C ARG A 215 -21.95 -9.77 -6.60
N GLN A 216 -22.82 -9.22 -7.46
CA GLN A 216 -23.00 -7.77 -7.57
C GLN A 216 -23.39 -7.16 -6.22
N LYS A 217 -24.41 -7.71 -5.55
CA LYS A 217 -24.84 -7.24 -4.23
C LYS A 217 -23.70 -7.28 -3.19
N GLN A 218 -22.90 -8.34 -3.18
CA GLN A 218 -21.73 -8.45 -2.30
C GLN A 218 -20.67 -7.38 -2.62
N ALA A 219 -20.43 -7.09 -3.89
CA ALA A 219 -19.51 -6.04 -4.34
C ALA A 219 -19.99 -4.66 -3.87
N GLU A 220 -21.28 -4.31 -4.05
CA GLU A 220 -21.88 -3.07 -3.53
C GLU A 220 -21.76 -2.97 -1.99
N GLU A 221 -22.05 -4.05 -1.27
CA GLU A 221 -21.89 -4.10 0.20
C GLU A 221 -20.45 -3.82 0.63
N MET A 222 -19.47 -4.39 -0.08
CA MET A 222 -18.05 -4.14 0.18
C MET A 222 -17.60 -2.74 -0.27
N PHE A 223 -18.16 -2.18 -1.33
CA PHE A 223 -17.83 -0.82 -1.77
C PHE A 223 -18.30 0.24 -0.75
N ARG A 224 -19.42 0.01 -0.06
CA ARG A 224 -19.83 0.83 1.10
C ARG A 224 -18.80 0.78 2.24
N SER A 225 -18.10 -0.34 2.41
CA SER A 225 -17.02 -0.48 3.40
C SER A 225 -15.79 0.31 2.97
N GLN A 226 -15.36 0.10 1.72
CA GLN A 226 -14.27 0.79 1.06
C GLN A 226 -14.42 2.31 1.19
N SER A 227 -15.60 2.83 0.83
CA SER A 227 -15.93 4.26 0.89
C SER A 227 -15.83 4.85 2.30
N VAL A 228 -16.17 4.08 3.35
CA VAL A 228 -16.04 4.56 4.74
C VAL A 228 -14.58 4.60 5.19
N TRP A 229 -13.75 3.65 4.74
CA TRP A 229 -12.30 3.72 4.96
C TRP A 229 -11.70 4.94 4.24
N ASP A 230 -11.96 5.12 2.94
CA ASP A 230 -11.50 6.26 2.13
C ASP A 230 -11.80 7.60 2.80
N TRP A 231 -13.07 7.85 3.13
CA TRP A 231 -13.51 9.12 3.70
C TRP A 231 -13.02 9.34 5.13
N THR A 232 -12.81 8.26 5.90
CA THR A 232 -12.23 8.38 7.25
C THR A 232 -10.75 8.73 7.17
N MET A 233 -9.99 8.06 6.31
CA MET A 233 -8.57 8.36 6.10
C MET A 233 -8.38 9.77 5.54
N ALA A 234 -9.20 10.17 4.55
CA ALA A 234 -9.18 11.53 4.00
C ALA A 234 -9.44 12.59 5.08
N GLN A 235 -10.44 12.39 5.94
CA GLN A 235 -10.65 13.29 7.07
C GLN A 235 -9.47 13.26 8.05
N SER A 236 -8.89 12.10 8.37
CA SER A 236 -7.74 12.03 9.30
C SER A 236 -6.51 12.78 8.77
N VAL A 237 -6.33 12.83 7.44
CA VAL A 237 -5.33 13.66 6.78
C VAL A 237 -5.69 15.15 6.89
N VAL A 238 -6.93 15.55 6.58
CA VAL A 238 -7.36 16.95 6.65
C VAL A 238 -7.36 17.50 8.09
N ASP A 239 -7.83 16.72 9.06
CA ASP A 239 -7.79 17.07 10.49
C ASP A 239 -6.34 17.27 10.98
N ALA A 240 -5.36 16.53 10.41
CA ALA A 240 -3.94 16.71 10.71
C ALA A 240 -3.33 17.97 10.06
N LEU A 241 -3.75 18.32 8.83
CA LEU A 241 -3.40 19.61 8.22
C LEU A 241 -3.90 20.78 9.07
N ASP A 242 -5.17 20.69 9.53
CA ASP A 242 -5.78 21.71 10.39
C ASP A 242 -5.16 21.78 11.79
N ALA A 243 -4.55 20.68 12.26
CA ALA A 243 -3.71 20.65 13.47
C ALA A 243 -2.28 21.22 13.26
N GLY A 244 -1.92 21.60 12.03
CA GLY A 244 -0.65 22.24 11.68
C GLY A 244 0.42 21.31 11.09
N ALA A 245 0.14 20.02 10.87
CA ALA A 245 1.09 19.15 10.20
C ALA A 245 1.11 19.45 8.69
N VAL A 246 2.28 19.77 8.12
CA VAL A 246 2.43 20.04 6.69
C VAL A 246 3.85 19.72 6.18
N PRO A 247 3.99 18.93 5.09
CA PRO A 247 2.96 18.10 4.47
C PRO A 247 2.57 16.90 5.35
N VAL A 248 1.35 16.39 5.15
CA VAL A 248 0.94 15.08 5.69
C VAL A 248 1.26 14.00 4.66
N LEU A 249 2.20 13.11 4.98
CA LEU A 249 2.47 11.91 4.18
C LEU A 249 1.55 10.78 4.66
N HIS A 250 0.63 10.36 3.81
CA HIS A 250 -0.33 9.29 4.08
C HIS A 250 0.01 8.01 3.31
N VAL A 251 0.25 6.91 4.02
CA VAL A 251 0.54 5.60 3.43
C VAL A 251 -0.70 4.71 3.47
N VAL A 252 -1.08 4.18 2.30
CA VAL A 252 -2.30 3.42 2.06
C VAL A 252 -2.06 2.35 0.99
N GLY A 253 -2.80 1.24 1.00
CA GLY A 253 -2.81 0.27 -0.09
C GLY A 253 -3.23 0.94 -1.40
N ARG A 254 -2.42 0.78 -2.46
CA ARG A 254 -2.50 1.59 -3.70
C ARG A 254 -3.88 1.68 -4.34
N PHE A 255 -4.75 0.68 -4.15
CA PHE A 255 -6.10 0.72 -4.71
C PHE A 255 -6.90 1.95 -4.23
N HIS A 256 -6.69 2.40 -2.99
CA HIS A 256 -7.34 3.61 -2.45
C HIS A 256 -6.89 4.92 -3.13
N SER A 257 -5.71 4.93 -3.75
CA SER A 257 -5.08 6.13 -4.31
C SER A 257 -4.99 6.16 -5.84
N ASP A 258 -4.80 4.99 -6.47
CA ASP A 258 -4.52 4.86 -7.90
C ASP A 258 -5.66 5.39 -8.77
N PHE A 259 -5.31 6.08 -9.86
CA PHE A 259 -6.22 6.65 -10.86
C PHE A 259 -7.28 7.59 -10.28
N ASP A 260 -6.87 8.50 -9.38
CA ASP A 260 -7.75 9.34 -8.56
C ASP A 260 -8.73 8.48 -7.72
N GLY A 261 -8.16 7.57 -6.93
CA GLY A 261 -8.90 6.66 -6.07
C GLY A 261 -9.73 7.37 -4.98
N GLY A 262 -10.63 6.62 -4.33
CA GLY A 262 -11.62 7.17 -3.40
C GLY A 262 -11.05 8.04 -2.26
N LEU A 263 -9.85 7.73 -1.77
CA LEU A 263 -9.14 8.58 -0.80
C LEU A 263 -8.80 9.95 -1.39
N VAL A 264 -8.26 9.99 -2.61
CA VAL A 264 -7.81 11.21 -3.30
C VAL A 264 -9.00 12.12 -3.60
N GLN A 265 -10.09 11.54 -4.11
CA GLN A 265 -11.36 12.23 -4.32
C GLN A 265 -11.90 12.82 -3.01
N ALA A 266 -11.90 12.04 -1.92
CA ALA A 266 -12.37 12.50 -0.62
C ALA A 266 -11.50 13.62 -0.02
N VAL A 267 -10.17 13.55 -0.14
CA VAL A 267 -9.27 14.65 0.28
C VAL A 267 -9.56 15.93 -0.52
N ARG A 268 -9.71 15.83 -1.85
CA ARG A 268 -10.01 16.97 -2.73
C ARG A 268 -11.37 17.61 -2.43
N LEU A 269 -12.37 16.81 -2.02
CA LEU A 269 -13.68 17.29 -1.58
C LEU A 269 -13.65 17.97 -0.19
N LEU A 270 -12.88 17.39 0.76
CA LEU A 270 -12.80 17.90 2.14
C LEU A 270 -11.88 19.13 2.28
N ARG A 271 -10.89 19.27 1.41
CA ARG A 271 -10.04 20.46 1.32
C ARG A 271 -9.83 20.90 -0.13
N PRO A 272 -10.83 21.58 -0.73
CA PRO A 272 -10.72 22.09 -2.09
C PRO A 272 -9.53 23.03 -2.25
N GLY A 273 -8.72 22.79 -3.29
CA GLY A 273 -7.50 23.56 -3.57
C GLY A 273 -6.23 23.08 -2.86
N ALA A 274 -6.29 22.02 -2.03
CA ALA A 274 -5.10 21.39 -1.47
C ALA A 274 -4.12 20.95 -2.57
N ARG A 275 -2.82 21.21 -2.37
CA ARG A 275 -1.78 20.59 -3.19
C ARG A 275 -1.60 19.13 -2.76
N VAL A 276 -2.26 18.22 -3.47
CA VAL A 276 -2.13 16.77 -3.28
C VAL A 276 -1.13 16.23 -4.31
N VAL A 277 -0.13 15.49 -3.84
CA VAL A 277 0.80 14.70 -4.66
C VAL A 277 0.54 13.22 -4.39
N THR A 278 0.51 12.41 -5.44
CA THR A 278 0.31 10.96 -5.37
C THR A 278 1.52 10.20 -5.87
N VAL A 279 1.91 9.15 -5.14
CA VAL A 279 3.04 8.25 -5.47
C VAL A 279 2.53 6.82 -5.41
N SER A 280 2.50 6.12 -6.54
CA SER A 280 2.04 4.72 -6.59
C SER A 280 3.19 3.76 -6.82
N PHE A 281 3.32 2.77 -5.95
CA PHE A 281 4.27 1.67 -6.10
C PHE A 281 3.66 0.53 -6.91
N VAL A 282 4.36 0.09 -7.95
CA VAL A 282 4.00 -1.06 -8.79
C VAL A 282 4.94 -2.22 -8.49
N ALA A 283 4.37 -3.36 -8.11
CA ALA A 283 5.08 -4.60 -7.79
C ALA A 283 5.57 -5.35 -9.05
N GLU A 284 6.20 -4.63 -9.97
CA GLU A 284 6.84 -5.17 -11.17
C GLU A 284 8.08 -4.34 -11.55
N TRP A 285 8.93 -4.88 -12.42
CA TRP A 285 10.00 -4.12 -13.07
C TRP A 285 9.51 -3.46 -14.37
N SER A 286 10.00 -2.26 -14.66
CA SER A 286 9.83 -1.62 -15.96
C SER A 286 10.95 -0.62 -16.25
N ASP A 287 11.35 -0.53 -17.52
CA ASP A 287 12.33 0.45 -18.02
C ASP A 287 11.68 1.78 -18.45
N ALA A 288 10.35 1.81 -18.54
CA ALA A 288 9.53 2.97 -18.92
C ALA A 288 8.17 2.92 -18.20
N LEU A 289 7.42 4.02 -18.19
CA LEU A 289 6.00 3.99 -17.81
C LEU A 289 5.22 3.12 -18.81
N ARG A 290 4.46 2.14 -18.30
CA ARG A 290 3.59 1.28 -19.10
C ARG A 290 2.26 1.98 -19.41
N ASP A 291 1.64 1.61 -20.52
CA ASP A 291 0.38 2.26 -20.93
C ASP A 291 -0.77 2.06 -19.93
N ASP A 292 -0.88 0.88 -19.31
CA ASP A 292 -1.85 0.59 -18.23
C ASP A 292 -1.57 1.35 -16.91
N ASP A 293 -0.36 1.93 -16.77
CA ASP A 293 0.06 2.71 -15.59
C ASP A 293 -0.02 4.24 -15.83
N ARG A 294 -0.41 4.68 -17.04
CA ARG A 294 -0.64 6.11 -17.33
C ARG A 294 -1.75 6.65 -16.44
N GLU A 295 -1.54 7.85 -15.90
CA GLU A 295 -2.45 8.53 -14.98
C GLU A 295 -2.71 7.76 -13.66
N ARG A 296 -1.94 6.72 -13.32
CA ARG A 296 -2.07 5.98 -12.05
C ARG A 296 -1.83 6.87 -10.84
N ALA A 297 -0.84 7.74 -10.91
CA ALA A 297 -0.48 8.71 -9.89
C ALA A 297 0.38 9.82 -10.54
N ASP A 298 0.68 10.89 -9.83
CA ASP A 298 1.63 11.92 -10.28
C ASP A 298 3.01 11.28 -10.51
N PHE A 299 3.41 10.37 -9.63
CA PHE A 299 4.63 9.55 -9.75
C PHE A 299 4.31 8.06 -9.66
N VAL A 300 4.80 7.29 -10.64
CA VAL A 300 4.71 5.81 -10.66
C VAL A 300 6.09 5.23 -10.43
N VAL A 301 6.21 4.35 -9.43
CA VAL A 301 7.48 3.76 -8.97
C VAL A 301 7.48 2.26 -9.19
N TYR A 302 8.40 1.75 -10.00
CA TYR A 302 8.54 0.31 -10.24
C TYR A 302 9.50 -0.32 -9.21
N ALA A 303 8.96 -1.16 -8.35
CA ALA A 303 9.66 -1.76 -7.19
C ALA A 303 10.07 -3.22 -7.40
N GLY A 304 9.87 -3.78 -8.61
CA GLY A 304 10.13 -5.19 -8.88
C GLY A 304 9.01 -6.12 -8.39
N PRO A 305 9.08 -7.43 -8.69
CA PRO A 305 8.10 -8.39 -8.23
C PRO A 305 8.10 -8.50 -6.70
N GLY A 306 6.89 -8.60 -6.12
CA GLY A 306 6.74 -8.89 -4.70
C GLY A 306 7.24 -10.30 -4.33
N PRO A 307 7.49 -10.57 -3.04
CA PRO A 307 7.85 -11.91 -2.57
C PRO A 307 6.70 -12.90 -2.85
N SER A 308 7.07 -14.06 -3.41
CA SER A 308 6.19 -15.20 -3.72
C SER A 308 5.80 -16.00 -2.49
#